data_AF-A0A9E6E7Y1-F1
#
_entry.id   AF-A0A9E6E7Y1-F1
#
_cell.length_a   1.000
_cell.length_b   1.000
_cell.length_c   1.000
_cell.angle_alpha   90.00
_cell.angle_beta   90.00
_cell.angle_gamma   90.00
#
_symmetry.space_group_name_H-M   'P 1'
#
loop_
_entity.id
_entity.type
_entity.pdbx_description
1 polymer ?
#
loop_
_entity_poly.entity_id
_entity_poly.type
_entity_poly.pdbx_seq_one_letter_code
_entity_poly.pdbx_strand_id
1 'polypeptide(L)'
;MKTILFSSLKLECATRTLSNDSGDKLVLRPLPFDVLVYLLLKNAPASREELFENCWGGTIVTDQALTNVISGLRRHFVALNAEGINIQTISKVGYFLDVEAKVVEQPTPDHTTNEAADAQPPPATPPQRQVVGLPKPRLNGKASYFLAAALMVMIAATYIFQPFKPRSPFTDPSQYVQLKQGEPAFYLMDATNASIDTALLREQLSKTPFTDCPVDAFIRIFPSIYEPDVIAMTVRLASKINSDSHVFQHFNVTNLTLTESIMMAFDNPEVACD
;
A
#
# COMPACT_ATOMS: atom_id res chain seq x y z
N MET A 1 25.01 3.94 -18.07
CA MET A 1 24.12 4.20 -16.90
C MET A 1 22.72 4.54 -17.41
N LYS A 2 21.65 4.03 -16.77
CA LYS A 2 20.26 4.28 -17.21
C LYS A 2 19.72 5.56 -16.58
N THR A 3 19.22 6.45 -17.43
CA THR A 3 18.59 7.71 -17.02
C THR A 3 17.20 7.77 -17.64
N ILE A 4 16.21 8.24 -16.88
CA ILE A 4 14.86 8.49 -17.36
C ILE A 4 14.63 10.00 -17.41
N LEU A 5 14.31 10.53 -18.58
CA LEU A 5 13.92 11.93 -18.81
C LEU A 5 12.41 12.02 -18.92
N PHE A 6 11.78 12.94 -18.20
CA PHE A 6 10.34 13.15 -18.23
C PHE A 6 10.02 14.58 -17.78
N SER A 7 9.14 15.27 -18.52
CA SER A 7 8.92 16.72 -18.36
C SER A 7 10.27 17.49 -18.32
N SER A 8 10.49 18.34 -17.30
CA SER A 8 11.75 19.05 -17.01
C SER A 8 12.66 18.34 -16.00
N LEU A 9 12.46 17.04 -15.80
CA LEU A 9 13.16 16.25 -14.80
C LEU A 9 14.01 15.13 -15.41
N LYS A 10 15.16 14.90 -14.78
CA LYS A 10 16.07 13.79 -15.04
C LYS A 10 16.15 12.91 -13.79
N LEU A 11 15.88 11.61 -13.96
CA LEU A 11 16.06 10.59 -12.93
C LEU A 11 17.24 9.69 -13.28
N GLU A 12 18.28 9.72 -12.45
CA GLU A 12 19.43 8.82 -12.56
C GLU A 12 19.23 7.55 -11.74
N CYS A 13 19.04 6.41 -12.41
CA CYS A 13 18.66 5.16 -11.74
C CYS A 13 19.75 4.60 -10.81
N ALA A 14 21.02 4.84 -11.13
CA ALA A 14 22.14 4.33 -10.32
C ALA A 14 22.25 5.03 -8.96
N THR A 15 21.94 6.32 -8.90
CA THR A 15 22.08 7.14 -7.68
C THR A 15 20.74 7.46 -7.02
N ARG A 16 19.61 7.16 -7.69
CA ARG A 16 18.25 7.58 -7.32
C ARG A 16 18.13 9.11 -7.20
N THR A 17 18.93 9.82 -7.98
CA THR A 17 18.95 11.28 -7.97
C THR A 17 17.93 11.81 -8.96
N LEU A 18 17.04 12.67 -8.47
CA LEU A 18 16.12 13.45 -9.29
C LEU A 18 16.67 14.87 -9.41
N SER A 19 16.80 15.39 -10.63
CA SER A 19 17.30 16.74 -10.90
C SER A 19 16.45 17.48 -11.93
N ASN A 20 16.42 18.81 -11.83
CA ASN A 20 15.84 19.68 -12.85
C ASN A 20 16.92 20.24 -13.80
N ASP A 21 16.49 20.93 -14.85
CA ASP A 21 17.40 21.58 -15.81
C ASP A 21 18.17 22.78 -15.23
N SER A 22 17.70 23.34 -14.11
CA SER A 22 18.31 24.46 -13.40
C SER A 22 19.48 24.07 -12.49
N GLY A 23 19.72 22.77 -12.31
CA GLY A 23 20.82 22.22 -11.49
C GLY A 23 20.44 21.84 -10.06
N ASP A 24 19.19 22.04 -9.63
CA ASP A 24 18.69 21.53 -8.36
C ASP A 24 18.56 20.01 -8.42
N LYS A 25 18.94 19.33 -7.33
CA LYS A 25 18.88 17.88 -7.24
C LYS A 25 18.59 17.39 -5.84
N LEU A 26 17.93 16.25 -5.76
CA LEU A 26 17.68 15.54 -4.51
C LEU A 26 17.80 14.03 -4.73
N VAL A 27 18.18 13.32 -3.66
CA VAL A 27 18.27 11.85 -3.68
C VAL A 27 16.97 11.27 -3.11
N LEU A 28 16.32 10.42 -3.90
CA LEU A 28 15.13 9.69 -3.46
C LEU A 28 15.53 8.52 -2.56
N ARG A 29 14.72 8.29 -1.53
CA ARG A 29 14.77 7.04 -0.76
C ARG A 29 14.39 5.86 -1.67
N PRO A 30 14.83 4.61 -1.35
CA PRO A 30 14.58 3.44 -2.20
C PRO A 30 13.10 3.30 -2.59
N LEU A 31 12.20 3.27 -1.62
CA LEU A 31 10.79 3.02 -1.86
C LEU A 31 10.10 4.12 -2.73
N PRO A 32 10.24 5.44 -2.45
CA PRO A 32 9.76 6.47 -3.37
C PRO A 32 10.36 6.39 -4.77
N PHE A 33 11.63 5.97 -4.89
CA PHE A 33 12.26 5.76 -6.18
C PHE A 33 11.58 4.61 -6.95
N ASP A 34 11.37 3.47 -6.31
CA ASP A 34 10.72 2.30 -6.93
C ASP A 34 9.31 2.64 -7.41
N VAL A 35 8.52 3.34 -6.58
CA VAL A 35 7.18 3.81 -6.94
C VAL A 35 7.21 4.78 -8.13
N LEU A 36 8.16 5.72 -8.16
CA LEU A 36 8.28 6.67 -9.27
C LEU A 36 8.64 5.96 -10.57
N VAL A 37 9.61 5.04 -10.54
CA VAL A 37 10.01 4.25 -11.71
C VAL A 37 8.84 3.41 -12.22
N TYR A 38 8.10 2.76 -11.32
CA TYR A 38 6.93 1.96 -11.69
C TYR A 38 5.87 2.81 -12.41
N LEU A 39 5.53 3.98 -11.86
CA LEU A 39 4.55 4.88 -12.47
C LEU A 39 5.02 5.41 -13.83
N LEU A 40 6.30 5.75 -13.99
CA LEU A 40 6.87 6.23 -15.26
C LEU A 40 6.87 5.16 -16.36
N LEU A 41 7.04 3.89 -16.01
CA LEU A 41 7.10 2.80 -16.98
C LEU A 41 5.73 2.23 -17.35
N LYS A 42 4.75 2.30 -16.43
CA LYS A 42 3.45 1.67 -16.62
C LYS A 42 2.62 2.29 -17.75
N ASN A 43 2.76 3.60 -18.02
CA ASN A 43 1.98 4.34 -19.02
C ASN A 43 0.45 4.14 -18.92
N ALA A 44 -0.04 3.73 -17.76
CA ALA A 44 -1.44 3.51 -17.44
C ALA A 44 -1.65 3.72 -15.94
N PRO A 45 -2.89 3.94 -15.47
CA PRO A 45 -3.17 4.03 -14.03
C PRO A 45 -2.69 2.80 -13.27
N ALA A 46 -1.94 3.02 -12.19
CA ALA A 46 -1.50 1.97 -11.27
C ALA A 46 -2.47 1.88 -10.09
N SER A 47 -3.01 0.68 -9.85
CA SER A 47 -3.80 0.40 -8.65
C SER A 47 -2.94 0.42 -7.39
N ARG A 48 -3.59 0.51 -6.23
CA ARG A 48 -2.87 0.52 -4.94
C ARG A 48 -2.22 -0.84 -4.71
N GLU A 49 -2.95 -1.90 -5.04
CA GLU A 49 -2.58 -3.29 -4.93
C GLU A 49 -1.33 -3.57 -5.75
N GLU A 50 -1.30 -3.14 -7.02
CA GLU A 50 -0.12 -3.28 -7.87
C GLU A 50 1.10 -2.51 -7.33
N LEU A 51 0.89 -1.31 -6.78
CA LEU A 51 1.98 -0.54 -6.17
C LEU A 51 2.52 -1.24 -4.92
N PHE A 52 1.66 -1.84 -4.10
CA PHE A 52 2.09 -2.63 -2.94
C PHE A 52 2.86 -3.89 -3.37
N GLU A 53 2.33 -4.64 -4.32
CA GLU A 53 2.95 -5.86 -4.82
C GLU A 53 4.33 -5.60 -5.43
N ASN A 54 4.44 -4.58 -6.29
CA ASN A 54 5.66 -4.32 -7.05
C ASN A 54 6.72 -3.50 -6.29
N CYS A 55 6.33 -2.69 -5.29
CA CYS A 55 7.26 -1.77 -4.61
C CYS A 55 7.53 -2.10 -3.13
N TRP A 56 6.66 -2.85 -2.44
CA TRP A 56 6.83 -3.17 -1.01
C TRP A 56 7.36 -4.58 -0.73
N GLY A 57 7.60 -5.39 -1.77
CA GLY A 57 8.29 -6.68 -1.65
C GLY A 57 7.63 -7.65 -0.67
N GLY A 58 6.29 -7.69 -0.65
CA GLY A 58 5.52 -8.56 0.24
C GLY A 58 5.37 -8.07 1.69
N THR A 59 5.82 -6.85 2.01
CA THR A 59 5.62 -6.28 3.36
C THR A 59 4.17 -5.83 3.54
N ILE A 60 3.52 -6.26 4.63
CA ILE A 60 2.18 -5.78 5.00
C ILE A 60 2.27 -4.32 5.46
N VAL A 61 1.67 -3.42 4.69
CA VAL A 61 1.62 -1.98 4.97
C VAL A 61 0.21 -1.43 4.82
N THR A 62 -0.02 -0.25 5.39
CA THR A 62 -1.32 0.44 5.30
C THR A 62 -1.40 1.32 4.06
N ASP A 63 -2.62 1.62 3.61
CA ASP A 63 -2.90 2.62 2.56
C ASP A 63 -2.28 4.00 2.84
N GLN A 64 -2.13 4.33 4.12
CA GLN A 64 -1.49 5.56 4.55
C GLN A 64 -0.01 5.60 4.15
N ALA A 65 0.68 4.45 4.13
CA ALA A 65 2.08 4.37 3.72
C ALA A 65 2.23 4.78 2.24
N LEU A 66 1.39 4.25 1.35
CA LEU A 66 1.37 4.64 -0.06
C LEU A 66 1.02 6.12 -0.21
N THR A 67 -0.01 6.59 0.49
CA THR A 67 -0.42 8.01 0.47
C THR A 67 0.73 8.95 0.87
N ASN A 68 1.52 8.56 1.87
CA ASN A 68 2.68 9.32 2.32
C ASN A 68 3.79 9.36 1.27
N VAL A 69 4.04 8.25 0.57
CA VAL A 69 5.02 8.18 -0.53
C VAL A 69 4.59 9.08 -1.68
N ILE A 70 3.34 8.97 -2.14
CA ILE A 70 2.81 9.82 -3.22
C ILE A 70 2.87 11.30 -2.84
N SER A 71 2.49 11.65 -1.60
CA SER A 71 2.59 13.03 -1.11
C SER A 71 4.04 13.52 -1.01
N GLY A 72 4.98 12.64 -0.68
CA GLY A 72 6.41 12.93 -0.73
C GLY A 72 6.90 13.25 -2.15
N LEU A 73 6.53 12.40 -3.12
CA LEU A 73 6.90 12.61 -4.53
C LEU A 73 6.34 13.92 -5.09
N ARG A 74 5.06 14.23 -4.84
CA ARG A 74 4.46 15.51 -5.24
C ARG A 74 5.22 16.71 -4.67
N ARG A 75 5.63 16.64 -3.39
CA ARG A 75 6.45 17.70 -2.76
C ARG A 75 7.83 17.83 -3.40
N HIS A 76 8.47 16.72 -3.78
CA HIS A 76 9.75 16.76 -4.48
C HIS A 76 9.64 17.43 -5.85
N PHE A 77 8.56 17.19 -6.60
CA PHE A 77 8.32 17.87 -7.88
C PHE A 77 8.17 19.37 -7.71
N VAL A 78 7.41 19.81 -6.69
CA VAL A 78 7.28 21.23 -6.35
C VAL A 78 8.62 21.82 -5.92
N ALA A 79 9.40 21.11 -5.09
CA ALA A 79 10.71 21.58 -4.62
C ALA A 79 11.75 21.73 -5.76
N LEU A 80 11.60 20.95 -6.83
CA LEU A 80 12.45 21.03 -8.03
C LEU A 80 11.87 21.98 -9.09
N ASN A 81 10.82 22.75 -8.79
CA ASN A 81 10.12 23.62 -9.74
C ASN A 81 9.75 22.90 -11.05
N ALA A 82 9.30 21.65 -10.93
CA ALA A 82 8.94 20.86 -12.10
C ALA A 82 7.58 21.30 -12.64
N GLU A 83 7.55 21.80 -13.88
CA GLU A 83 6.33 22.25 -14.54
C GLU A 83 5.64 21.08 -15.25
N GLY A 84 4.31 21.15 -15.38
CA GLY A 84 3.52 20.18 -16.14
C GLY A 84 3.49 18.75 -15.59
N ILE A 85 4.08 18.48 -14.42
CA ILE A 85 4.13 17.15 -13.83
C ILE A 85 3.30 17.08 -12.54
N ASN A 86 2.40 16.10 -12.48
CA ASN A 86 1.68 15.77 -11.27
C ASN A 86 1.28 14.30 -11.28
N ILE A 87 1.43 13.62 -10.14
CA ILE A 87 0.81 12.31 -9.95
C ILE A 87 -0.66 12.56 -9.67
N GLN A 88 -1.54 12.15 -10.57
CA GLN A 88 -2.99 12.25 -10.45
C GLN A 88 -3.52 11.11 -9.58
N THR A 89 -4.52 11.42 -8.75
CA THR A 89 -5.30 10.39 -8.04
C THR A 89 -6.57 10.13 -8.84
N ILE A 90 -6.73 8.93 -9.37
CA ILE A 90 -7.94 8.50 -10.06
C ILE A 90 -8.81 7.75 -9.05
N SER A 91 -9.98 8.31 -8.75
CA SER A 91 -10.90 7.74 -7.76
C SER A 91 -11.23 6.28 -8.08
N LYS A 92 -11.14 5.41 -7.06
CA LYS A 92 -11.36 3.95 -7.15
C LYS A 92 -10.42 3.16 -8.08
N VAL A 93 -9.51 3.82 -8.81
CA VAL A 93 -8.53 3.17 -9.70
C VAL A 93 -7.15 3.16 -9.06
N GLY A 94 -6.63 4.34 -8.68
CA GLY A 94 -5.29 4.43 -8.08
C GLY A 94 -4.56 5.72 -8.47
N TYR A 95 -3.30 5.59 -8.87
CA TYR A 95 -2.42 6.71 -9.19
C TYR A 95 -1.92 6.65 -10.62
N PHE A 96 -1.90 7.79 -11.29
CA PHE A 96 -1.45 7.90 -12.66
C PHE A 96 -0.47 9.06 -12.80
N LEU A 97 0.59 8.85 -13.57
CA LEU A 97 1.59 9.87 -13.86
C LEU A 97 1.56 10.10 -15.37
N ASP A 98 0.88 11.18 -15.77
CA ASP A 98 0.61 11.51 -17.17
C ASP A 98 1.77 12.31 -17.78
N VAL A 99 2.91 11.65 -18.01
CA VAL A 99 4.07 12.23 -18.70
C VAL A 99 4.73 11.20 -19.59
N GLU A 100 5.22 11.63 -20.74
CA GLU A 100 6.07 10.80 -21.59
C GLU A 100 7.46 10.66 -20.95
N ALA A 101 7.86 9.42 -20.68
CA ALA A 101 9.16 9.09 -20.12
C ALA A 101 10.08 8.50 -21.20
N LYS A 102 11.26 9.09 -21.40
CA LYS A 102 12.29 8.58 -22.32
C LYS A 102 13.47 8.01 -21.55
N VAL A 103 13.74 6.72 -21.76
CA VAL A 103 14.94 6.08 -21.25
C VAL A 103 16.13 6.41 -22.15
N VAL A 104 17.18 6.97 -21.58
CA VAL A 104 18.45 7.24 -22.26
C VAL A 104 19.56 6.46 -21.56
N GLU A 105 20.29 5.67 -22.33
CA GLU A 105 21.52 5.05 -21.88
C GLU A 105 22.69 5.99 -22.19
N GLN A 106 23.34 6.50 -21.14
CA GLN A 106 24.57 7.28 -21.33
C GLN A 106 25.79 6.34 -21.38
N PRO A 107 26.72 6.55 -22.34
CA PRO A 107 28.04 5.95 -22.31
C PRO A 107 28.81 6.49 -21.10
N THR A 108 29.42 5.60 -20.35
CA THR A 108 30.18 5.87 -19.14
C THR A 108 31.44 6.69 -19.46
N PRO A 109 31.77 7.76 -18.71
CA PRO A 109 33.15 8.24 -18.61
C PRO A 109 33.89 7.38 -17.58
N ASP A 110 34.97 6.73 -18.01
CA ASP A 110 35.91 6.01 -17.16
C ASP A 110 36.57 6.95 -16.14
N HIS A 111 36.42 6.64 -14.85
CA HIS A 111 37.23 7.26 -13.80
C HIS A 111 38.43 6.36 -13.50
N THR A 112 39.57 6.72 -14.10
CA THR A 112 40.89 6.21 -13.75
C THR A 112 41.29 6.72 -12.36
N THR A 113 41.54 5.78 -11.46
CA THR A 113 42.27 5.96 -10.19
C THR A 113 43.64 6.55 -10.46
N ASN A 114 44.01 7.61 -9.74
CA ASN A 114 45.43 7.87 -9.46
C ASN A 114 45.60 8.38 -8.02
N GLU A 115 46.55 7.72 -7.39
CA GLU A 115 47.00 7.77 -6.00
C GLU A 115 48.28 8.63 -5.94
N ALA A 116 48.49 9.38 -4.85
CA ALA A 116 49.72 9.39 -4.03
C ALA A 116 50.06 10.72 -3.33
N ALA A 117 50.59 10.53 -2.11
CA ALA A 117 51.54 11.35 -1.34
C ALA A 117 51.03 12.66 -0.71
N ASP A 118 50.75 12.71 0.60
CA ASP A 118 51.67 12.72 1.76
C ASP A 118 52.34 14.09 2.01
N ALA A 119 51.95 14.74 3.10
CA ALA A 119 52.78 15.60 3.97
C ALA A 119 51.93 16.28 5.07
N GLN A 120 52.14 15.87 6.32
CA GLN A 120 51.94 16.68 7.55
C GLN A 120 53.31 17.29 7.95
N PRO A 121 53.50 18.22 8.93
CA PRO A 121 52.62 18.97 9.88
C PRO A 121 53.04 20.50 9.94
N PRO A 122 52.91 21.36 11.02
CA PRO A 122 52.26 21.30 12.35
C PRO A 122 51.38 22.57 12.68
N PRO A 123 50.87 22.75 13.95
CA PRO A 123 49.65 23.53 14.24
C PRO A 123 49.89 24.93 14.85
N ALA A 124 48.94 25.85 14.66
CA ALA A 124 48.75 27.02 15.54
C ALA A 124 47.33 27.63 15.43
N THR A 125 46.56 27.41 16.50
CA THR A 125 45.57 28.30 17.17
C THR A 125 44.58 29.15 16.33
N PRO A 126 43.26 28.91 16.41
CA PRO A 126 42.23 29.86 15.98
C PRO A 126 41.92 30.89 17.09
N PRO A 127 41.57 32.15 16.76
CA PRO A 127 41.15 33.15 17.74
C PRO A 127 39.75 32.86 18.27
N GLN A 128 39.55 33.08 19.57
CA GLN A 128 38.26 33.00 20.25
C GLN A 128 37.21 33.89 19.57
N ARG A 129 36.13 33.27 19.08
CA ARG A 129 34.91 33.96 18.65
C ARG A 129 33.91 33.92 19.80
N GLN A 130 33.53 35.09 20.30
CA GLN A 130 32.56 35.23 21.39
C GLN A 130 31.18 34.72 20.95
N VAL A 131 30.65 33.75 21.68
CA VAL A 131 29.28 33.23 21.49
C VAL A 131 28.34 34.19 22.21
N VAL A 132 27.58 34.98 21.44
CA VAL A 132 26.44 35.74 21.96
C VAL A 132 25.38 34.72 22.38
N GLY A 133 25.12 34.63 23.70
CA GLY A 133 24.15 33.71 24.27
C GLY A 133 22.72 34.04 23.85
N LEU A 134 22.02 33.05 23.29
CA LEU A 134 20.57 33.08 23.08
C LEU A 134 19.85 32.92 24.43
N PRO A 135 18.79 33.70 24.75
CA PRO A 135 18.07 33.53 26.00
C PRO A 135 17.31 32.20 26.01
N LYS A 136 17.54 31.36 27.04
CA LYS A 136 16.73 30.16 27.29
C LYS A 136 15.37 30.57 27.86
N PRO A 137 14.23 30.15 27.28
CA PRO A 137 12.93 30.38 27.90
C PRO A 137 12.81 29.53 29.17
N ARG A 138 12.44 30.18 30.28
CA ARG A 138 12.10 29.50 31.53
C ARG A 138 10.68 28.97 31.43
N LEU A 139 10.52 27.64 31.33
CA LEU A 139 9.21 26.98 31.35
C LEU A 139 8.93 26.46 32.77
N ASN A 140 7.80 26.89 33.35
CA ASN A 140 7.39 26.58 34.71
C ASN A 140 7.08 25.07 34.87
N GLY A 141 7.86 24.36 35.70
CA GLY A 141 7.85 22.89 35.81
C GLY A 141 6.54 22.23 36.27
N LYS A 142 5.56 23.00 36.77
CA LYS A 142 4.26 22.45 37.22
C LYS A 142 3.28 22.18 36.07
N ALA A 143 3.36 22.94 34.97
CA ALA A 143 2.49 22.74 33.79
C ALA A 143 2.88 21.47 32.99
N SER A 144 4.15 21.05 33.11
CA SER A 144 4.68 19.87 32.42
C SER A 144 4.04 18.55 32.88
N TYR A 145 3.77 18.41 34.19
CA TYR A 145 3.19 17.19 34.75
C TYR A 145 1.73 16.95 34.32
N PHE A 146 0.93 18.02 34.24
CA PHE A 146 -0.45 17.91 33.75
C PHE A 146 -0.50 17.52 32.27
N LEU A 147 0.42 18.06 31.47
CA LEU A 147 0.53 17.71 30.05
C LEU A 147 0.92 16.23 29.86
N ALA A 148 1.89 15.74 30.65
CA ALA A 148 2.34 14.36 30.61
C ALA A 148 1.25 13.37 31.09
N ALA A 149 0.52 13.71 32.15
CA ALA A 149 -0.58 12.90 32.64
C ALA A 149 -1.74 12.82 31.63
N ALA A 150 -2.13 13.95 31.03
CA ALA A 150 -3.14 13.98 29.99
C ALA A 150 -2.73 13.17 28.75
N LEU A 151 -1.45 13.22 28.36
CA LEU A 151 -0.91 12.41 27.27
C LEU A 151 -0.97 10.91 27.58
N MET A 152 -0.61 10.51 28.81
CA MET A 152 -0.70 9.12 29.27
C MET A 152 -2.14 8.59 29.25
N VAL A 153 -3.11 9.39 29.70
CA VAL A 153 -4.54 9.02 29.67
C VAL A 153 -5.03 8.90 28.23
N MET A 154 -4.64 9.82 27.33
CA MET A 154 -4.95 9.72 25.90
C MET A 154 -4.37 8.44 25.27
N ILE A 155 -3.11 8.11 25.56
CA ILE A 155 -2.47 6.89 25.08
C ILE A 155 -3.23 5.66 25.61
N ALA A 156 -3.51 5.58 26.91
CA ALA A 156 -4.28 4.49 27.50
C ALA A 156 -5.68 4.36 26.86
N ALA A 157 -6.37 5.48 26.62
CA ALA A 157 -7.66 5.50 25.94
C ALA A 157 -7.55 4.95 24.49
N THR A 158 -6.49 5.27 23.75
CA THR A 158 -6.30 4.69 22.40
C THR A 158 -6.10 3.17 22.41
N TYR A 159 -5.43 2.63 23.44
CA TYR A 159 -5.27 1.19 23.61
C TYR A 159 -6.57 0.49 24.06
N ILE A 160 -7.33 1.11 24.97
CA ILE A 160 -8.57 0.55 25.53
C ILE A 160 -9.71 0.59 24.51
N PHE A 161 -9.94 1.74 23.88
CA PHE A 161 -11.11 1.92 23.01
C PHE A 161 -10.87 1.40 21.58
N GLN A 162 -9.62 1.15 21.20
CA GLN A 162 -9.21 0.78 19.83
C GLN A 162 -9.98 1.53 18.72
N PRO A 163 -10.26 2.84 18.85
CA PRO A 163 -11.24 3.52 17.99
C PRO A 163 -10.75 3.69 16.55
N PHE A 164 -9.45 3.48 16.33
CA PHE A 164 -8.78 3.61 15.04
C PHE A 164 -8.32 2.28 14.44
N LYS A 165 -8.71 1.13 15.00
CA LYS A 165 -8.53 -0.12 14.29
C LYS A 165 -9.60 -0.19 13.19
N PRO A 166 -9.24 -0.13 11.90
CA PRO A 166 -10.20 -0.35 10.83
C PRO A 166 -10.79 -1.73 11.06
N ARG A 167 -12.11 -1.80 11.30
CA ARG A 167 -12.80 -3.09 11.25
C ARG A 167 -12.59 -3.62 9.85
N SER A 168 -12.07 -4.83 9.71
CA SER A 168 -11.91 -5.44 8.39
C SER A 168 -13.29 -5.37 7.71
N PRO A 169 -13.36 -5.02 6.41
CA PRO A 169 -14.64 -4.88 5.73
C PRO A 169 -15.55 -6.10 5.96
N PHE A 170 -14.96 -7.30 6.07
CA PHE A 170 -15.62 -8.59 6.32
C PHE A 170 -16.20 -8.78 7.73
N THR A 171 -15.88 -7.92 8.68
CA THR A 171 -16.16 -8.12 10.12
C THR A 171 -17.48 -7.49 10.58
N ASP A 172 -18.32 -7.01 9.67
CA ASP A 172 -19.67 -6.52 10.00
C ASP A 172 -20.70 -7.61 9.65
N PRO A 173 -21.20 -8.40 10.64
CA PRO A 173 -22.12 -9.49 10.39
C PRO A 173 -23.47 -9.01 9.84
N SER A 174 -23.84 -7.73 10.05
CA SER A 174 -25.11 -7.18 9.59
C SER A 174 -25.23 -7.09 8.06
N GLN A 175 -24.10 -7.14 7.35
CA GLN A 175 -24.03 -7.07 5.89
C GLN A 175 -24.21 -8.43 5.22
N TYR A 176 -24.31 -9.51 5.99
CA TYR A 176 -24.31 -10.87 5.47
C TYR A 176 -25.61 -11.60 5.76
N VAL A 177 -26.05 -12.36 4.76
CA VAL A 177 -27.10 -13.37 4.89
C VAL A 177 -26.42 -14.72 5.06
N GLN A 178 -26.77 -15.44 6.12
CA GLN A 178 -26.25 -16.80 6.34
C GLN A 178 -26.92 -17.77 5.35
N LEU A 179 -26.10 -18.47 4.55
CA LEU A 179 -26.55 -19.46 3.58
C LEU A 179 -26.63 -20.86 4.19
N LYS A 180 -25.58 -21.28 4.91
CA LYS A 180 -25.46 -22.61 5.54
C LYS A 180 -24.82 -22.45 6.92
N GLN A 181 -25.37 -23.15 7.91
CA GLN A 181 -24.81 -23.27 9.25
C GLN A 181 -23.93 -24.53 9.33
N GLY A 182 -22.92 -24.51 10.20
CA GLY A 182 -22.05 -25.67 10.46
C GLY A 182 -20.58 -25.38 10.20
N GLU A 183 -19.86 -26.40 9.78
CA GLU A 183 -18.42 -26.39 9.50
C GLU A 183 -18.21 -26.91 8.07
N PRO A 184 -17.99 -26.02 7.08
CA PRO A 184 -17.93 -24.56 7.18
C PRO A 184 -19.32 -23.88 7.18
N ALA A 185 -19.42 -22.74 7.87
CA ALA A 185 -20.58 -21.86 7.76
C ALA A 185 -20.38 -20.86 6.61
N PHE A 186 -21.44 -20.58 5.87
CA PHE A 186 -21.39 -19.70 4.70
C PHE A 186 -22.21 -18.44 4.92
N TYR A 187 -21.59 -17.30 4.65
CA TYR A 187 -22.17 -15.96 4.77
C TYR A 187 -22.04 -15.25 3.43
N LEU A 188 -23.13 -14.71 2.88
CA LEU A 188 -23.16 -14.03 1.60
C LEU A 188 -23.55 -12.55 1.74
N MET A 189 -22.77 -11.68 1.12
CA MET A 189 -23.10 -10.28 0.86
C MET A 189 -23.28 -10.11 -0.65
N ASP A 190 -24.51 -9.82 -1.07
CA ASP A 190 -24.87 -9.64 -2.48
C ASP A 190 -25.05 -8.15 -2.83
N ALA A 191 -24.14 -7.61 -3.67
CA ALA A 191 -24.26 -6.25 -4.21
C ALA A 191 -24.71 -6.21 -5.68
N THR A 192 -25.14 -7.35 -6.25
CA THR A 192 -25.57 -7.48 -7.66
C THR A 192 -27.04 -7.10 -7.88
N ASN A 193 -27.68 -6.42 -6.92
CA ASN A 193 -29.12 -6.10 -6.94
C ASN A 193 -30.04 -7.34 -7.09
N ALA A 194 -29.72 -8.44 -6.39
CA ALA A 194 -30.47 -9.69 -6.42
C ALA A 194 -30.50 -10.40 -7.79
N SER A 195 -29.44 -10.23 -8.59
CA SER A 195 -29.27 -10.97 -9.85
C SER A 195 -28.93 -12.46 -9.65
N ILE A 196 -28.63 -12.87 -8.41
CA ILE A 196 -28.26 -14.23 -8.04
C ILE A 196 -29.44 -15.00 -7.45
N ASP A 197 -29.60 -16.24 -7.90
CA ASP A 197 -30.46 -17.21 -7.22
C ASP A 197 -29.76 -17.75 -5.95
N THR A 198 -29.99 -17.04 -4.84
CA THR A 198 -29.47 -17.42 -3.53
C THR A 198 -30.07 -18.73 -3.00
N ALA A 199 -31.23 -19.15 -3.49
CA ALA A 199 -31.86 -20.41 -3.09
C ALA A 199 -31.15 -21.60 -3.75
N LEU A 200 -30.88 -21.50 -5.05
CA LEU A 200 -30.07 -22.48 -5.79
C LEU A 200 -28.66 -22.58 -5.20
N LEU A 201 -28.02 -21.43 -4.93
CA LEU A 201 -26.69 -21.40 -4.33
C LEU A 201 -26.67 -22.10 -2.95
N ARG A 202 -27.68 -21.83 -2.10
CA ARG A 202 -27.82 -22.49 -0.80
C ARG A 202 -27.93 -24.01 -0.96
N GLU A 203 -28.75 -24.47 -1.90
CA GLU A 203 -28.92 -25.90 -2.18
C GLU A 203 -27.60 -26.54 -2.64
N GLN A 204 -26.88 -25.91 -3.58
CA GLN A 204 -25.61 -26.41 -4.08
C GLN A 204 -24.53 -26.49 -2.98
N LEU A 205 -24.38 -25.45 -2.15
CA LEU A 205 -23.44 -25.44 -1.03
C LEU A 205 -23.81 -26.45 0.07
N SER A 206 -25.10 -26.79 0.21
CA SER A 206 -25.54 -27.84 1.14
C SER A 206 -25.12 -29.24 0.69
N LYS A 207 -25.03 -29.47 -0.62
CA LYS A 207 -24.68 -30.76 -1.22
C LYS A 207 -23.18 -31.04 -1.19
N THR A 208 -22.34 -30.00 -1.06
CA THR A 208 -20.90 -30.16 -0.93
C THR A 208 -20.53 -30.74 0.44
N PRO A 209 -19.90 -31.92 0.49
CA PRO A 209 -19.37 -32.47 1.74
C PRO A 209 -18.08 -31.73 2.13
N PHE A 210 -17.96 -31.39 3.41
CA PHE A 210 -16.72 -30.94 4.02
C PHE A 210 -16.46 -31.87 5.21
N THR A 211 -15.22 -32.34 5.35
CA THR A 211 -14.77 -33.11 6.53
C THR A 211 -13.89 -32.17 7.36
N ASP A 212 -14.14 -32.08 8.66
CA ASP A 212 -13.32 -31.31 9.62
C ASP A 212 -12.82 -29.95 9.07
N CYS A 213 -13.75 -29.09 8.67
CA CYS A 213 -13.46 -27.78 8.08
C CYS A 213 -14.01 -26.64 8.99
N PRO A 214 -13.34 -26.36 10.12
CA PRO A 214 -13.78 -25.42 11.15
C PRO A 214 -13.50 -23.98 10.72
N VAL A 215 -14.13 -23.55 9.62
CA VAL A 215 -13.93 -22.23 9.03
C VAL A 215 -15.26 -21.54 8.75
N ASP A 216 -15.25 -20.22 8.85
CA ASP A 216 -16.34 -19.37 8.37
C ASP A 216 -15.97 -18.78 7.01
N ALA A 217 -16.83 -19.00 6.01
CA ALA A 217 -16.68 -18.51 4.66
C ALA A 217 -17.54 -17.27 4.43
N PHE A 218 -16.89 -16.11 4.28
CA PHE A 218 -17.53 -14.84 3.99
C PHE A 218 -17.39 -14.51 2.49
N ILE A 219 -18.48 -14.68 1.75
CA ILE A 219 -18.57 -14.46 0.32
C ILE A 219 -19.13 -13.06 0.05
N ARG A 220 -18.46 -12.32 -0.82
CA ARG A 220 -18.93 -11.04 -1.35
C ARG A 220 -18.98 -11.12 -2.86
N ILE A 221 -20.04 -10.62 -3.44
CA ILE A 221 -20.21 -10.55 -4.88
C ILE A 221 -20.62 -9.15 -5.30
N PHE A 222 -20.05 -8.71 -6.41
CA PHE A 222 -20.27 -7.39 -6.98
C PHE A 222 -20.47 -7.53 -8.49
N PRO A 223 -21.36 -6.73 -9.10
CA PRO A 223 -21.48 -6.71 -10.55
C PRO A 223 -20.19 -6.16 -11.15
N SER A 224 -19.76 -6.74 -12.27
CA SER A 224 -18.67 -6.17 -13.06
C SER A 224 -19.11 -4.81 -13.63
N ILE A 225 -18.19 -3.85 -13.59
CA ILE A 225 -18.41 -2.51 -14.16
C ILE A 225 -18.28 -2.55 -15.69
N TYR A 226 -17.54 -3.53 -16.21
CA TYR A 226 -17.10 -3.59 -17.60
C TYR A 226 -17.90 -4.58 -18.44
N GLU A 227 -18.36 -5.67 -17.82
CA GLU A 227 -19.01 -6.77 -18.54
C GLU A 227 -20.37 -7.07 -17.91
N PRO A 228 -21.47 -7.06 -18.69
CA PRO A 228 -22.76 -7.50 -18.19
C PRO A 228 -22.68 -8.99 -17.83
N ASP A 229 -23.42 -9.39 -16.79
CA ASP A 229 -23.53 -10.78 -16.30
C ASP A 229 -22.24 -11.40 -15.73
N VAL A 230 -21.16 -10.60 -15.63
CA VAL A 230 -19.92 -11.00 -14.94
C VAL A 230 -19.91 -10.45 -13.52
N ILE A 231 -19.43 -11.27 -12.60
CA ILE A 231 -19.43 -11.03 -11.17
C ILE A 231 -17.99 -11.04 -10.68
N ALA A 232 -17.63 -9.99 -9.95
CA ALA A 232 -16.45 -9.96 -9.13
C ALA A 232 -16.78 -10.58 -7.77
N MET A 233 -16.13 -11.68 -7.44
CA MET A 233 -16.32 -12.41 -6.20
C MET A 233 -15.09 -12.34 -5.32
N THR A 234 -15.29 -12.19 -4.00
CA THR A 234 -14.25 -12.36 -2.99
C THR A 234 -14.74 -13.29 -1.90
N VAL A 235 -13.95 -14.29 -1.56
CA VAL A 235 -14.22 -15.24 -0.47
C VAL A 235 -13.14 -15.07 0.59
N ARG A 236 -13.54 -14.78 1.82
CA ARG A 236 -12.64 -14.81 2.97
C ARG A 236 -12.97 -16.05 3.80
N LEU A 237 -11.98 -16.90 3.99
CA LEU A 237 -12.04 -18.06 4.86
C LEU A 237 -11.38 -17.68 6.18
N ALA A 238 -12.11 -17.74 7.29
CA ALA A 238 -11.62 -17.42 8.62
C ALA A 238 -11.62 -18.67 9.48
N SER A 239 -10.47 -19.04 10.03
CA SER A 239 -10.36 -20.17 10.95
C SER A 239 -11.14 -19.92 12.24
N LYS A 240 -11.85 -20.94 12.71
CA LYS A 240 -12.47 -20.94 14.05
C LYS A 240 -11.50 -21.38 15.14
N ILE A 241 -10.40 -22.03 14.76
CA ILE A 241 -9.42 -22.60 15.70
C ILE A 241 -8.33 -21.58 16.03
N ASN A 242 -7.84 -20.87 15.02
CA ASN A 242 -6.71 -19.95 15.17
C ASN A 242 -7.03 -18.59 14.52
N SER A 243 -6.06 -17.67 14.53
CA SER A 243 -6.23 -16.35 13.94
C SER A 243 -6.04 -16.29 12.42
N ASP A 244 -5.83 -17.43 11.76
CA ASP A 244 -5.49 -17.48 10.34
C ASP A 244 -6.72 -17.17 9.49
N SER A 245 -6.46 -16.53 8.35
CA SER A 245 -7.50 -16.25 7.38
C SER A 245 -6.92 -16.19 5.98
N HIS A 246 -7.64 -16.77 5.03
CA HIS A 246 -7.30 -16.73 3.62
C HIS A 246 -8.31 -15.85 2.87
N VAL A 247 -7.85 -15.12 1.85
CA VAL A 247 -8.72 -14.33 0.97
C VAL A 247 -8.46 -14.75 -0.47
N PHE A 248 -9.52 -15.21 -1.12
CA PHE A 248 -9.54 -15.61 -2.51
C PHE A 248 -10.39 -14.63 -3.33
N GLN A 249 -9.93 -14.26 -4.52
CA GLN A 249 -10.63 -13.35 -5.42
C GLN A 249 -10.76 -13.98 -6.81
N HIS A 250 -11.95 -13.84 -7.41
CA HIS A 250 -12.20 -14.30 -8.76
C HIS A 250 -13.11 -13.29 -9.48
N PHE A 251 -12.63 -12.72 -10.58
CA PHE A 251 -13.27 -11.58 -11.25
C PHE A 251 -14.10 -11.97 -12.48
N ASN A 252 -14.10 -13.23 -12.88
CA ASN A 252 -14.82 -13.73 -14.05
C ASN A 252 -15.82 -14.83 -13.66
N VAL A 253 -16.70 -14.50 -12.73
CA VAL A 253 -17.71 -15.43 -12.20
C VAL A 253 -19.06 -15.15 -12.84
N THR A 254 -19.82 -16.20 -13.14
CA THR A 254 -21.19 -16.10 -13.64
C THR A 254 -22.14 -16.77 -12.66
N ASN A 255 -23.46 -16.59 -12.83
CA ASN A 255 -24.46 -17.28 -12.02
C ASN A 255 -24.29 -18.81 -12.03
N LEU A 256 -23.80 -19.38 -13.15
CA LEU A 256 -23.61 -20.81 -13.32
C LEU A 256 -22.32 -21.32 -12.66
N THR A 257 -21.25 -20.52 -12.70
CA THR A 257 -19.92 -20.89 -12.19
C THR A 257 -19.66 -20.43 -10.75
N LEU A 258 -20.64 -19.80 -10.10
CA LEU A 258 -20.50 -19.21 -8.78
C LEU A 258 -20.12 -20.24 -7.71
N THR A 259 -20.82 -21.36 -7.63
CA THR A 259 -20.51 -22.40 -6.62
C THR A 259 -19.12 -22.98 -6.84
N GLU A 260 -18.77 -23.33 -8.07
CA GLU A 260 -17.44 -23.86 -8.40
C GLU A 260 -16.34 -22.87 -8.02
N SER A 261 -16.55 -21.59 -8.32
CA SER A 261 -15.62 -20.52 -7.95
C SER A 261 -15.48 -20.38 -6.43
N ILE A 262 -16.57 -20.55 -5.66
CA ILE A 262 -16.49 -20.55 -4.18
C ILE A 262 -15.67 -21.74 -3.70
N MET A 263 -15.84 -22.92 -4.30
CA MET A 263 -15.09 -24.13 -3.90
C MET A 263 -13.60 -23.99 -4.18
N MET A 264 -13.18 -23.29 -5.23
CA MET A 264 -11.76 -22.99 -5.50
C MET A 264 -11.09 -22.25 -4.33
N ALA A 265 -11.83 -21.46 -3.53
CA ALA A 265 -11.27 -20.79 -2.37
C ALA A 265 -10.79 -21.77 -1.28
N PHE A 266 -11.39 -22.96 -1.21
CA PHE A 266 -11.05 -24.01 -0.25
C PHE A 266 -9.88 -24.88 -0.72
N ASP A 267 -9.46 -24.77 -1.97
CA ASP A 267 -8.25 -25.42 -2.49
C ASP A 267 -7.00 -24.62 -2.09
N ASN A 268 -6.81 -24.45 -0.78
CA ASN A 268 -5.68 -23.72 -0.21
C ASN A 268 -5.16 -24.39 1.08
N PRO A 269 -3.87 -24.74 1.16
CA PRO A 269 -3.30 -25.42 2.33
C PRO A 269 -3.26 -24.58 3.61
N GLU A 270 -3.41 -23.26 3.53
CA GLU A 270 -3.54 -22.37 4.70
C GLU A 270 -4.87 -22.53 5.42
N VAL A 271 -5.86 -23.13 4.75
CA VAL A 271 -7.19 -23.39 5.29
C VAL A 271 -7.27 -24.88 5.61
N ALA A 272 -7.23 -25.21 6.91
CA ALA A 272 -7.31 -26.59 7.38
C ALA A 272 -8.70 -27.19 7.15
N CYS A 273 -8.97 -27.62 5.93
CA CYS A 273 -10.15 -28.40 5.54
C CYS A 273 -9.62 -29.68 4.85
N ASP A 274 -9.97 -30.84 5.42
CA ASP A 274 -9.50 -32.16 4.98
C ASP A 274 -10.32 -32.74 3.80
#